data_AF-A0A2Z5ENE8-F1
#
_entry.id   AF-A0A2Z5ENE8-F1
#
_cell.length_a   1.000
_cell.length_b   1.000
_cell.length_c   1.000
_cell.angle_alpha   90.00
_cell.angle_beta   90.00
_cell.angle_gamma   90.00
#
_symmetry.space_group_name_H-M   'P 1'
#
loop_
_entity.id
_entity.type
_entity.pdbx_description
1 polymer ?
#
loop_
_entity_poly.entity_id
_entity_poly.type
_entity_poly.pdbx_seq_one_letter_code
_entity_poly.pdbx_strand_id
1 'polypeptide(L)'
;IWIAFLVAGVAALLTEAGCRVVTAVTTGPADHLHQMPCDEVIVGDFEDAEDRARDAGAELLVASSHGAATAQRLGIPLLRLGFPVVDRLGAQHLTSVGYRGSLRLLFAVANELLAVPDPAPTRPMPTTTRPTSSPTRPTPTTTPWERPC
;
A
#
# COMPACT_ATOMS: atom_id res chain seq x y z
N ILE A 1 10.93 -23.27 3.77
CA ILE A 1 9.85 -23.60 4.74
C ILE A 1 9.24 -22.34 5.37
N TRP A 2 9.96 -21.56 6.21
CA TRP A 2 9.36 -20.40 6.90
C TRP A 2 8.87 -19.27 5.99
N ILE A 3 9.60 -18.96 4.90
CA ILE A 3 9.19 -17.93 3.92
C ILE A 3 7.84 -18.25 3.27
N ALA A 4 7.56 -19.53 2.99
CA ALA A 4 6.30 -19.93 2.36
C ALA A 4 5.09 -19.62 3.26
N PHE A 5 5.20 -19.78 4.58
CA PHE A 5 4.13 -19.40 5.51
C PHE A 5 3.97 -17.89 5.64
N LEU A 6 5.07 -17.14 5.62
CA LEU A 6 5.02 -15.69 5.63
C LEU A 6 4.28 -15.15 4.39
N VAL A 7 4.63 -15.65 3.21
CA VAL A 7 4.01 -15.26 1.95
C VAL A 7 2.51 -15.58 1.97
N ALA A 8 2.11 -16.76 2.47
CA ALA A 8 0.70 -17.12 2.66
C ALA A 8 -0.07 -16.17 3.58
N GLY A 9 0.47 -15.89 4.76
CA GLY A 9 -0.19 -15.01 5.74
C GLY A 9 -0.32 -13.57 5.24
N VAL A 10 0.71 -13.07 4.56
CA VAL A 10 0.70 -11.71 4.00
C VAL A 10 -0.25 -11.59 2.83
N ALA A 11 -0.27 -12.58 1.93
CA ALA A 11 -1.21 -12.61 0.80
C ALA A 11 -2.66 -12.63 1.29
N ALA A 12 -2.97 -13.44 2.31
CA ALA A 12 -4.30 -13.47 2.92
C ALA A 12 -4.68 -12.11 3.52
N LEU A 13 -3.81 -11.50 4.33
CA LEU A 13 -4.05 -10.19 4.94
C LEU A 13 -4.28 -9.10 3.89
N LEU A 14 -3.49 -9.08 2.82
CA LEU A 14 -3.62 -8.10 1.74
C LEU A 14 -4.92 -8.32 0.95
N THR A 15 -5.29 -9.58 0.70
CA THR A 15 -6.55 -9.92 0.03
C THR A 15 -7.75 -9.49 0.85
N GLU A 16 -7.73 -9.71 2.17
CA GLU A 16 -8.78 -9.25 3.10
C GLU A 16 -8.91 -7.72 3.13
N ALA A 17 -7.80 -7.00 2.93
CA ALA A 17 -7.79 -5.55 2.80
C ALA A 17 -8.28 -5.03 1.43
N GLY A 18 -8.54 -5.93 0.47
CA GLY A 18 -9.00 -5.60 -0.88
C GLY A 18 -7.89 -5.45 -1.93
N CYS A 19 -6.64 -5.79 -1.60
CA CYS A 19 -5.55 -5.84 -2.57
C CYS A 19 -5.63 -7.12 -3.41
N ARG A 20 -5.18 -7.05 -4.67
CA ARG A 20 -5.01 -8.24 -5.53
C ARG A 20 -3.55 -8.68 -5.53
N VAL A 21 -3.29 -9.92 -5.12
CA VAL A 21 -1.94 -10.50 -5.13
C VAL A 21 -1.68 -11.15 -6.48
N VAL A 22 -0.96 -10.43 -7.34
CA VAL A 22 -0.73 -10.83 -8.75
C VAL A 22 0.26 -11.98 -8.90
N THR A 23 1.35 -11.95 -8.13
CA THR A 23 2.40 -12.97 -8.19
C THR A 23 3.00 -13.15 -6.81
N ALA A 24 3.10 -14.41 -6.38
CA ALA A 24 3.80 -14.81 -5.18
C ALA A 24 4.99 -15.70 -5.56
N VAL A 25 6.20 -15.27 -5.21
CA VAL A 25 7.42 -16.05 -5.48
C VAL A 25 8.00 -16.59 -4.20
N THR A 26 8.39 -17.86 -4.23
CA THR A 26 9.00 -18.57 -3.10
C THR A 26 10.23 -19.34 -3.56
N THR A 27 11.20 -19.57 -2.67
CA THR A 27 12.43 -20.30 -3.03
C THR A 27 12.33 -21.82 -2.86
N GLY A 28 11.20 -22.34 -2.39
CA GLY A 28 11.02 -23.77 -2.22
C GLY A 28 9.56 -24.17 -2.11
N PRO A 29 9.21 -25.39 -2.55
CA PRO A 29 7.83 -25.83 -2.59
C PRO A 29 7.24 -25.99 -1.18
N ALA A 30 5.94 -25.75 -1.06
CA ALA A 30 5.16 -26.06 0.14
C ALA A 30 3.70 -26.32 -0.25
N ASP A 31 3.09 -27.34 0.36
CA ASP A 31 1.76 -27.83 -0.02
C ASP A 31 0.66 -26.77 0.12
N HIS A 32 0.80 -25.86 1.10
CA HIS A 32 -0.20 -24.81 1.37
C HIS A 32 -0.23 -23.71 0.32
N LEU A 33 0.75 -23.63 -0.58
CA LEU A 33 0.82 -22.60 -1.62
C LEU A 33 -0.33 -22.73 -2.63
N HIS A 34 -0.84 -23.94 -2.86
CA HIS A 34 -1.93 -24.19 -3.82
C HIS A 34 -3.28 -23.58 -3.40
N GLN A 35 -3.45 -23.24 -2.12
CA GLN A 35 -4.71 -22.73 -1.57
C GLN A 35 -4.66 -21.22 -1.31
N MET A 36 -3.56 -20.56 -1.70
CA MET A 36 -3.37 -19.15 -1.41
C MET A 36 -4.24 -18.26 -2.31
N PRO A 37 -4.73 -17.13 -1.77
CA PRO A 37 -5.47 -16.14 -2.55
C PRO A 37 -4.51 -15.28 -3.39
N CYS A 38 -3.95 -15.86 -4.45
CA CYS A 38 -3.08 -15.17 -5.40
C CYS A 38 -3.29 -15.72 -6.81
N ASP A 39 -3.10 -14.86 -7.81
CA ASP A 39 -3.34 -15.22 -9.21
C ASP A 39 -2.31 -16.24 -9.71
N GLU A 40 -1.05 -16.11 -9.29
CA GLU A 40 0.03 -17.02 -9.64
C GLU A 40 1.02 -17.24 -8.49
N VAL A 41 1.43 -18.50 -8.27
CA VAL A 41 2.53 -18.87 -7.38
C VAL A 41 3.67 -19.49 -8.17
N ILE A 42 4.89 -19.02 -7.93
CA ILE A 42 6.10 -19.49 -8.61
C ILE A 42 7.13 -19.91 -7.56
N VAL A 43 7.77 -21.05 -7.81
CA VAL A 43 8.98 -21.44 -7.09
C VAL A 43 10.18 -21.01 -7.93
N GLY A 44 10.83 -19.92 -7.53
CA GLY A 44 11.82 -19.21 -8.33
C GLY A 44 12.58 -18.17 -7.53
N ASP A 45 13.16 -17.19 -8.23
CA ASP A 45 13.97 -16.14 -7.63
C ASP A 45 13.42 -14.71 -7.87
N PHE A 46 14.25 -13.70 -7.62
CA PHE A 46 13.84 -12.30 -7.78
C PHE A 46 13.78 -11.84 -9.24
N GLU A 47 14.45 -12.52 -10.17
CA GLU A 47 14.36 -12.24 -11.60
C GLU A 47 12.99 -12.71 -12.11
N ASP A 48 12.58 -13.93 -11.72
CA ASP A 48 11.23 -14.43 -12.01
C ASP A 48 10.14 -13.50 -11.43
N ALA A 49 10.34 -13.05 -10.19
CA ALA A 49 9.41 -12.13 -9.54
C ALA A 49 9.28 -10.80 -10.29
N GLU A 50 10.38 -10.31 -10.86
CA GLU A 50 10.40 -9.05 -11.60
C GLU A 50 9.61 -9.12 -12.89
N ASP A 51 9.87 -10.14 -13.70
CA ASP A 51 9.26 -10.28 -15.01
C ASP A 51 7.74 -10.43 -14.89
N ARG A 52 7.29 -11.22 -13.91
CA ARG A 52 5.87 -11.45 -13.67
C ARG A 52 5.18 -10.26 -13.04
N ALA A 53 5.85 -9.56 -12.13
CA ALA A 53 5.33 -8.32 -11.57
C ALA A 53 5.15 -7.25 -12.65
N ARG A 54 6.06 -7.18 -13.62
CA ARG A 54 5.96 -6.28 -14.77
C ARG A 54 4.78 -6.64 -15.67
N ASP A 55 4.69 -7.90 -16.06
CA ASP A 55 3.64 -8.38 -16.97
C ASP A 55 2.24 -8.24 -16.38
N ALA A 56 2.10 -8.45 -15.06
CA ALA A 56 0.82 -8.35 -14.35
C ALA A 56 0.49 -6.93 -13.87
N GLY A 57 1.41 -5.96 -14.03
CA GLY A 57 1.23 -4.58 -13.60
C GLY A 57 1.16 -4.39 -12.08
N ALA A 58 2.11 -4.96 -11.33
CA ALA A 58 2.17 -4.80 -9.89
C ALA A 58 2.44 -3.35 -9.47
N GLU A 59 1.82 -2.89 -8.38
CA GLU A 59 1.97 -1.52 -7.86
C GLU A 59 2.78 -1.46 -6.55
N LEU A 60 3.09 -2.62 -5.95
CA LEU A 60 3.83 -2.75 -4.70
C LEU A 60 4.61 -4.06 -4.69
N LEU A 61 5.90 -3.98 -4.32
CA LEU A 61 6.70 -5.16 -4.04
C LEU A 61 6.78 -5.41 -2.54
N VAL A 62 6.50 -6.64 -2.10
CA VAL A 62 6.75 -7.09 -0.72
C VAL A 62 7.89 -8.09 -0.72
N ALA A 63 9.05 -7.69 -0.22
CA ALA A 63 10.25 -8.53 -0.26
C ALA A 63 11.24 -8.20 0.86
N SER A 64 12.28 -9.02 0.97
CA SER A 64 13.45 -8.75 1.81
C SER A 64 14.30 -7.61 1.23
N SER A 65 15.38 -7.19 1.90
CA SER A 65 16.23 -6.11 1.37
C SER A 65 16.85 -6.43 0.00
N HIS A 66 16.94 -7.70 -0.37
CA HIS A 66 17.42 -8.12 -1.70
C HIS A 66 16.48 -7.67 -2.83
N GLY A 67 15.19 -7.46 -2.55
CA GLY A 67 14.23 -6.96 -3.52
C GLY A 67 14.39 -5.47 -3.85
N ALA A 68 15.31 -4.74 -3.21
CA ALA A 68 15.53 -3.31 -3.45
C ALA A 68 15.91 -3.00 -4.90
N ALA A 69 16.80 -3.82 -5.50
CA ALA A 69 17.19 -3.65 -6.89
C ALA A 69 16.02 -3.90 -7.85
N THR A 70 15.23 -4.96 -7.60
CA THR A 70 14.02 -5.29 -8.37
C THR A 70 12.98 -4.18 -8.30
N ALA A 71 12.67 -3.68 -7.10
CA ALA A 71 11.73 -2.57 -6.92
C ALA A 71 12.17 -1.31 -7.67
N GLN A 72 13.47 -0.99 -7.62
CA GLN A 72 14.03 0.15 -8.33
C GLN A 72 13.91 0.01 -9.85
N ARG A 73 14.14 -1.19 -10.40
CA ARG A 73 13.99 -1.47 -11.85
C ARG A 73 12.54 -1.42 -12.31
N LEU A 74 11.61 -1.88 -11.47
CA LEU A 74 10.16 -1.83 -11.73
C LEU A 74 9.57 -0.43 -11.54
N GLY A 75 10.24 0.43 -10.76
CA GLY A 75 9.72 1.76 -10.42
C GLY A 75 8.55 1.73 -9.42
N ILE A 76 8.46 0.67 -8.60
CA ILE A 76 7.39 0.47 -7.62
C ILE A 76 7.91 0.53 -6.19
N PRO A 77 7.09 0.92 -5.20
CA PRO A 77 7.47 0.94 -3.80
C PRO A 77 7.82 -0.46 -3.28
N LEU A 78 8.71 -0.52 -2.29
CA LEU A 78 9.16 -1.75 -1.64
C LEU A 78 8.81 -1.75 -0.15
N LEU A 79 7.88 -2.62 0.23
CA LEU A 79 7.64 -2.98 1.61
C LEU A 79 8.67 -4.04 2.05
N ARG A 80 9.54 -3.67 2.99
CA ARG A 80 10.53 -4.60 3.56
C ARG A 80 9.86 -5.55 4.54
N LEU A 81 9.73 -6.82 4.15
CA LEU A 81 9.17 -7.86 4.99
C LEU A 81 9.90 -9.19 4.78
N GLY A 82 10.05 -9.93 5.88
CA GLY A 82 10.71 -11.23 5.89
C GLY A 82 12.17 -11.15 6.29
N PHE A 83 12.97 -12.06 5.75
CA PHE A 83 14.38 -12.20 6.11
C PHE A 83 15.23 -12.37 4.84
N PRO A 84 16.40 -11.72 4.75
CA PRO A 84 16.96 -10.74 5.69
C PRO A 84 16.53 -9.30 5.37
N VAL A 85 16.34 -8.48 6.41
CA VAL A 85 16.17 -7.02 6.27
C VAL A 85 17.39 -6.32 6.88
N VAL A 86 18.29 -5.86 6.03
CA VAL A 86 19.59 -5.25 6.40
C VAL A 86 19.62 -3.73 6.22
N ASP A 87 18.69 -3.17 5.44
CA ASP A 87 18.60 -1.74 5.14
C ASP A 87 17.78 -0.93 6.18
N ARG A 88 17.17 -1.61 7.16
CA ARG A 88 16.33 -0.99 8.19
C ARG A 88 16.72 -1.50 9.58
N LEU A 89 17.21 -0.60 10.43
CA LEU A 89 17.49 -0.91 11.84
C LEU A 89 16.19 -1.22 12.59
N GLY A 90 16.23 -2.25 13.43
CA GLY A 90 15.08 -2.66 14.24
C GLY A 90 13.96 -3.37 13.47
N ALA A 91 14.10 -3.60 12.16
CA ALA A 91 13.09 -4.31 11.35
C ALA A 91 12.79 -5.72 11.90
N GLN A 92 13.81 -6.40 12.43
CA GLN A 92 13.71 -7.73 13.02
C GLN A 92 12.92 -7.75 14.34
N HIS A 93 12.77 -6.61 15.02
CA HIS A 93 12.00 -6.48 16.26
C HIS A 93 10.53 -6.13 16.02
N LEU A 94 10.14 -5.92 14.76
CA LEU A 94 8.77 -5.54 14.43
C LEU A 94 7.86 -6.76 14.47
N THR A 95 6.82 -6.68 15.29
CA THR A 95 5.77 -7.69 15.33
C THR A 95 4.93 -7.61 14.06
N SER A 96 4.91 -8.70 13.29
CA SER A 96 4.10 -8.88 12.08
C SER A 96 2.84 -9.73 12.32
N VAL A 97 2.72 -10.40 13.46
CA VAL A 97 1.64 -11.34 13.78
C VAL A 97 0.67 -10.79 14.82
N GLY A 98 -0.54 -11.35 14.83
CA GLY A 98 -1.64 -10.92 15.70
C GLY A 98 -2.21 -9.56 15.29
N TYR A 99 -3.28 -9.13 15.95
CA TYR A 99 -4.04 -7.95 15.52
C TYR A 99 -3.20 -6.67 15.38
N ARG A 100 -2.32 -6.39 16.37
CA ARG A 100 -1.43 -5.22 16.32
C ARG A 100 -0.39 -5.33 15.20
N GLY A 101 0.13 -6.53 14.94
CA GLY A 101 1.09 -6.77 13.87
C GLY A 101 0.44 -6.63 12.49
N SER A 102 -0.74 -7.21 12.30
CA SER A 102 -1.52 -7.09 11.05
C SER A 102 -1.88 -5.64 10.74
N LEU A 103 -2.40 -4.88 11.71
CA LEU A 103 -2.68 -3.45 11.52
C LEU A 103 -1.42 -2.66 11.18
N ARG A 104 -0.29 -2.96 11.84
CA ARG A 104 0.99 -2.33 11.52
C ARG A 104 1.40 -2.59 10.07
N LEU A 105 1.27 -3.83 9.59
CA LEU A 105 1.57 -4.19 8.21
C LEU A 105 0.67 -3.44 7.24
N LEU A 106 -0.63 -3.37 7.50
CA LEU A 106 -1.58 -2.61 6.68
C LEU A 106 -1.23 -1.13 6.60
N PHE A 107 -0.89 -0.51 7.72
CA PHE A 107 -0.44 0.89 7.71
C PHE A 107 0.88 1.07 6.97
N ALA A 108 1.82 0.12 7.07
CA ALA A 108 3.06 0.18 6.33
C ALA A 108 2.80 0.10 4.81
N VAL A 109 1.95 -0.83 4.36
CA VAL A 109 1.50 -0.95 2.96
C VAL A 109 0.88 0.36 2.48
N ALA A 110 -0.10 0.89 3.22
CA ALA A 110 -0.79 2.11 2.84
C ALA A 110 0.16 3.31 2.75
N ASN A 111 1.09 3.44 3.68
CA ASN A 111 2.07 4.53 3.67
C ASN A 111 3.05 4.41 2.50
N GLU A 112 3.49 3.21 2.14
CA GLU A 112 4.37 3.00 0.98
C GLU A 112 3.64 3.36 -0.33
N LEU A 113 2.36 3.00 -0.47
CA LEU A 113 1.54 3.39 -1.62
C LEU A 113 1.32 4.90 -1.68
N LEU A 114 1.03 5.55 -0.55
CA LEU A 114 0.84 7.01 -0.48
C LEU A 114 2.13 7.80 -0.70
N ALA A 115 3.30 7.20 -0.44
CA ALA A 115 4.58 7.85 -0.66
C ALA A 115 4.94 7.97 -2.15
N VAL A 116 4.33 7.16 -3.02
CA VAL A 116 4.47 7.27 -4.46
C VAL A 116 3.64 8.46 -4.96
N PRO A 117 4.26 9.45 -5.61
CA PRO A 117 3.51 10.52 -6.26
C PRO A 117 2.56 9.94 -7.32
N ASP A 118 1.27 10.27 -7.22
CA ASP A 118 0.23 9.82 -8.15
C ASP A 118 0.66 10.05 -9.61
N PRO A 119 0.69 9.03 -10.49
CA PRO A 119 0.84 9.23 -11.93
C PRO A 119 -0.47 9.79 -12.52
N ALA A 120 -0.87 10.98 -12.09
CA ALA A 120 -2.08 11.72 -12.46
C ALA A 120 -3.41 10.94 -12.28
N PRO A 121 -4.47 11.60 -11.78
CA PRO A 121 -5.75 10.93 -11.61
C PRO A 121 -6.34 10.55 -12.98
N THR A 122 -6.39 9.25 -13.29
CA THR A 122 -7.04 8.70 -14.49
C THR A 122 -8.57 8.83 -14.46
N ARG A 123 -9.12 9.40 -13.39
CA ARG A 123 -10.49 9.91 -13.35
C ARG A 123 -10.43 11.38 -12.97
N PRO A 124 -10.92 12.32 -13.81
CA PRO A 124 -11.21 13.64 -13.27
C PRO A 124 -12.17 13.41 -12.11
N MET A 125 -11.73 13.73 -10.89
CA MET A 125 -12.65 13.94 -9.78
C MET A 125 -13.74 14.85 -10.34
N PRO A 126 -15.04 14.53 -10.22
CA PRO A 126 -16.05 15.53 -10.46
C PRO A 126 -15.67 16.66 -9.51
N THR A 127 -15.17 17.74 -10.10
CA THR A 127 -14.92 18.95 -9.36
C THR A 127 -16.32 19.37 -8.97
N THR A 128 -16.77 18.95 -7.78
CA THR A 128 -17.86 19.63 -7.12
C THR A 128 -17.29 21.01 -6.89
N THR A 129 -17.49 21.91 -7.86
CA THR A 129 -17.49 23.33 -7.64
C THR A 129 -18.50 23.52 -6.52
N ARG A 130 -18.01 23.48 -5.28
CA ARG A 130 -18.77 23.97 -4.14
C ARG A 130 -19.10 25.40 -4.55
N PRO A 131 -20.37 25.76 -4.78
CA PRO A 131 -20.68 27.13 -5.13
C PRO A 131 -20.10 27.99 -4.02
N THR A 132 -19.16 28.87 -4.39
CA THR A 132 -18.62 29.87 -3.49
C THR A 132 -19.73 30.86 -3.23
N SER A 133 -20.67 30.51 -2.34
CA SER A 133 -21.54 31.51 -1.75
C SER A 133 -20.65 32.33 -0.84
N SER A 134 -20.18 33.48 -1.32
CA SER A 134 -19.63 34.52 -0.46
C SER A 134 -20.65 34.79 0.64
N PRO A 135 -20.27 34.83 1.94
CA PRO A 135 -21.20 35.22 2.97
C PRO A 135 -21.58 36.69 2.72
N THR A 136 -22.81 36.91 2.28
CA THR A 136 -23.38 38.25 2.20
C THR A 136 -23.42 38.76 3.63
N ARG A 137 -22.54 39.71 3.96
CA ARG A 137 -22.57 40.41 5.24
C ARG A 137 -23.96 41.03 5.37
N PRO A 138 -24.74 40.75 6.44
CA PRO A 138 -26.01 41.43 6.63
C PRO A 138 -25.74 42.93 6.69
N THR A 139 -26.48 43.70 5.89
CA THR A 139 -26.50 45.16 5.94
C THR A 139 -26.82 45.57 7.38
N PRO A 140 -26.04 46.43 8.04
CA PRO A 140 -26.40 46.89 9.37
C PRO A 140 -27.73 47.64 9.28
N THR A 141 -28.77 47.05 9.85
CA THR A 141 -30.04 47.74 10.10
C THR A 141 -29.75 48.84 11.11
N THR A 142 -29.59 50.07 10.65
CA THR A 142 -29.53 51.23 11.52
C THR A 142 -30.85 51.33 12.28
N THR A 143 -30.83 51.03 13.57
CA THR A 143 -31.98 51.19 14.44
C THR A 143 -32.32 52.69 14.59
N PRO A 144 -33.61 53.10 14.64
CA PRO A 144 -34.01 54.50 14.62
C PRO A 144 -33.55 55.37 15.81
N TRP A 145 -32.96 54.77 16.84
CA TRP A 145 -32.65 55.40 18.13
C TRP A 145 -31.20 55.92 18.28
N GLU A 146 -30.36 55.80 17.24
CA GLU A 146 -28.97 56.32 17.25
C GLU A 146 -28.86 57.80 16.81
N ARG A 147 -29.91 58.62 16.98
CA ARG A 147 -29.79 60.08 16.78
C ARG A 147 -29.52 60.77 18.11
N PRO A 148 -28.43 61.56 18.25
CA PRO A 148 -28.22 62.38 19.43
C PRO A 148 -29.28 63.50 19.52
N CYS A 149 -29.62 63.89 20.74
CA CYS A 149 -30.52 64.99 21.06
C CYS A 149 -30.09 66.31 20.41
#